data_AF-A0A3B5ZQJ2-F1
#
_entry.id   AF-A0A3B5ZQJ2-F1
#
_cell.length_a   1.000
_cell.length_b   1.000
_cell.length_c   1.000
_cell.angle_alpha   90.00
_cell.angle_beta   90.00
_cell.angle_gamma   90.00
#
_symmetry.space_group_name_H-M   'P 1'
#
loop_
_entity.id
_entity.type
_entity.pdbx_description
1 polymer ?
#
loop_
_entity_poly.entity_id
_entity_poly.type
_entity_poly.pdbx_seq_one_letter_code
_entity_poly.pdbx_strand_id
1 'polypeptide(L)'
;MVVPSTTPARQETATMLLPPPSAGGGAIPTVDMSAPRGRGALSRQVARACAEQGFFRAVNHGVPPAGPPARLDAATSAFFALAAHDKQRAGPPNPLGYGCRSIGFNGDVGELEYLLLHANPAAVAHRASSIDTNDPSRFSSVVNEYVEAVKQLACDILDLLGEGLGLEDPRLFSKLITETDSDSLLRINHYPPSCTVHKLDHDDQCKLKGVARTKAGSGGNPAAGGRIGFGEHSDPQLLSLLRANDVDGLQVLLPDINGKDTWIQVPADSSAYFINVGDLLQALTNGRLVSVRHRVIASACRPRLSTIYFAAPPLHARISALPEMVTAGSPPRYRSFTWAEYKTAMYSLRLSHSRLDLFHVDDDESGNGSKGK
;
A
#
# COMPACT_ATOMS: atom_id res chain seq x y z
N MET A 1 -40.90 43.66 42.11
CA MET A 1 -39.46 43.96 42.31
C MET A 1 -38.69 42.82 41.65
N VAL A 2 -37.74 43.16 40.77
CA VAL A 2 -36.79 42.30 40.01
C VAL A 2 -37.32 41.56 38.76
N VAL A 3 -36.88 42.06 37.60
CA VAL A 3 -36.58 41.36 36.32
C VAL A 3 -35.04 41.29 36.21
N PRO A 4 -34.35 40.57 35.28
CA PRO A 4 -34.74 39.53 34.30
C PRO A 4 -33.71 38.34 34.22
N SER A 5 -33.85 37.39 33.28
CA SER A 5 -32.82 37.08 32.26
C SER A 5 -33.14 35.84 31.40
N THR A 6 -33.00 36.02 30.09
CA THR A 6 -33.04 35.04 29.00
C THR A 6 -31.64 34.50 28.68
N THR A 7 -31.48 33.20 28.48
CA THR A 7 -30.40 32.64 27.64
C THR A 7 -30.82 31.26 27.10
N PRO A 8 -30.69 30.97 25.78
CA PRO A 8 -30.96 29.65 25.25
C PRO A 8 -29.79 28.70 25.54
N ALA A 9 -30.11 27.44 25.86
CA ALA A 9 -29.14 26.39 26.08
C ALA A 9 -28.34 26.13 24.79
N ARG A 10 -27.02 26.37 24.87
CA ARG A 10 -26.05 26.06 23.83
C ARG A 10 -25.86 24.55 23.82
N GLN A 11 -26.29 23.90 22.76
CA GLN A 11 -26.02 22.48 22.50
C GLN A 11 -24.52 22.36 22.21
N GLU A 12 -23.76 21.84 23.17
CA GLU A 12 -22.34 21.52 22.97
C GLU A 12 -22.23 20.38 21.95
N THR A 13 -21.80 20.71 20.74
CA THR A 13 -21.24 19.75 19.80
C THR A 13 -20.02 19.13 20.44
N ALA A 14 -20.12 17.87 20.86
CA ALA A 14 -19.02 17.08 21.35
C ALA A 14 -17.98 16.91 20.22
N THR A 15 -16.94 17.74 20.23
CA THR A 15 -15.74 17.51 19.41
C THR A 15 -15.09 16.24 19.92
N MET A 16 -15.25 15.13 19.21
CA MET A 16 -14.54 13.88 19.49
C MET A 16 -13.06 14.06 19.17
N LEU A 17 -12.33 14.67 20.09
CA LEU A 17 -10.87 14.60 20.13
C LEU A 17 -10.50 13.15 20.40
N LEU A 18 -9.82 12.51 19.44
CA LEU A 18 -9.24 11.19 19.65
C LEU A 18 -8.26 11.26 20.83
N PRO A 19 -8.20 10.21 21.67
CA PRO A 19 -7.24 10.17 22.77
C PRO A 19 -5.80 10.26 22.24
N PRO A 20 -4.87 10.83 23.02
CA PRO A 20 -3.46 10.93 22.62
C PRO A 20 -2.88 9.53 22.36
N PRO A 21 -1.86 9.43 21.49
CA PRO A 21 -1.25 8.15 21.13
C PRO A 21 -0.76 7.42 22.39
N SER A 22 -1.27 6.22 22.63
CA SER A 22 -0.79 5.35 23.71
C SER A 22 0.69 5.03 23.49
N ALA A 23 1.49 5.13 24.56
CA ALA A 23 2.91 4.79 24.63
C ALA A 23 3.21 3.29 24.43
N GLY A 24 2.80 2.72 23.30
CA GLY A 24 3.15 1.37 22.87
C GLY A 24 4.21 1.46 21.77
N GLY A 25 5.46 1.74 22.14
CA GLY A 25 6.54 1.83 21.16
C GLY A 25 6.80 0.50 20.46
N GLY A 26 6.91 0.56 19.14
CA GLY A 26 7.47 -0.48 18.28
C GLY A 26 6.62 -1.71 17.96
N ALA A 27 5.42 -1.88 18.54
CA ALA A 27 4.56 -3.03 18.24
C ALA A 27 3.61 -2.73 17.08
N ILE A 28 3.53 -3.65 16.12
CA ILE A 28 2.61 -3.59 14.98
C ILE A 28 1.17 -3.80 15.47
N PRO A 29 0.24 -2.86 15.24
CA PRO A 29 -1.16 -2.99 15.61
C PRO A 29 -1.76 -4.22 14.94
N THR A 30 -2.39 -5.07 15.74
CA THR A 30 -3.23 -6.16 15.22
C THR A 30 -4.69 -5.77 15.37
N VAL A 31 -5.43 -5.87 14.27
CA VAL A 31 -6.87 -5.59 14.18
C VAL A 31 -7.60 -6.90 13.93
N ASP A 32 -8.50 -7.25 14.84
CA ASP A 32 -9.38 -8.41 14.72
C ASP A 32 -10.66 -8.03 13.96
N MET A 33 -10.70 -8.40 12.68
CA MET A 33 -11.78 -8.04 11.76
C MET A 33 -13.08 -8.80 12.04
N SER A 34 -13.09 -9.82 12.92
CA SER A 34 -14.32 -10.46 13.38
C SER A 34 -15.15 -9.57 14.32
N ALA A 35 -14.62 -8.40 14.70
CA ALA A 35 -15.26 -7.39 15.53
C ALA A 35 -15.81 -7.93 16.86
N PRO A 36 -14.99 -8.60 17.70
CA PRO A 36 -15.46 -9.23 18.95
C PRO A 36 -16.04 -8.21 19.96
N ARG A 37 -15.70 -6.93 19.80
CA ARG A 37 -16.22 -5.79 20.61
C ARG A 37 -17.22 -4.93 19.83
N GLY A 38 -17.74 -5.41 18.71
CA GLY A 38 -18.67 -4.72 17.82
C GLY A 38 -18.00 -3.79 16.81
N ARG A 39 -18.75 -3.48 15.73
CA ARG A 39 -18.27 -2.70 14.57
C ARG A 39 -17.73 -1.31 14.95
N GLY A 40 -18.41 -0.60 15.85
CA GLY A 40 -17.96 0.73 16.27
C GLY A 40 -16.63 0.74 17.03
N ALA A 41 -16.30 -0.34 17.76
CA ALA A 41 -14.99 -0.46 18.39
C ALA A 41 -13.91 -0.79 17.35
N LEU A 42 -14.26 -1.64 16.37
CA LEU A 42 -13.39 -1.99 15.25
C LEU A 42 -13.06 -0.76 14.38
N SER A 43 -14.05 0.06 14.02
CA SER A 43 -13.83 1.27 13.20
C SER A 43 -12.88 2.26 13.88
N ARG A 44 -13.04 2.50 15.19
CA ARG A 44 -12.10 3.32 15.97
C ARG A 44 -10.70 2.72 16.01
N GLN A 45 -10.58 1.39 16.14
CA GLN A 45 -9.28 0.72 16.15
C GLN A 45 -8.56 0.84 14.80
N VAL A 46 -9.27 0.64 13.69
CA VAL A 46 -8.74 0.79 12.33
C VAL A 46 -8.29 2.24 12.10
N ALA A 47 -9.16 3.23 12.37
CA ALA A 47 -8.82 4.64 12.20
C ALA A 47 -7.60 5.05 13.04
N ARG A 48 -7.50 4.54 14.28
CA ARG A 48 -6.37 4.79 15.16
C ARG A 48 -5.07 4.20 14.62
N ALA A 49 -5.07 2.95 14.16
CA ALA A 49 -3.88 2.32 13.62
C ALA A 49 -3.38 3.03 12.35
N CYS A 50 -4.29 3.44 11.48
CA CYS A 50 -3.97 4.21 10.28
C CYS A 50 -3.46 5.63 10.59
N ALA A 51 -3.97 6.27 11.64
CA ALA A 51 -3.53 7.60 12.06
C ALA A 51 -2.17 7.59 12.78
N GLU A 52 -1.93 6.60 13.63
CA GLU A 52 -0.71 6.55 14.46
C GLU A 52 0.48 5.91 13.73
N GLN A 53 0.22 4.92 12.87
CA GLN A 53 1.28 4.12 12.25
C GLN A 53 1.14 3.96 10.73
N GLY A 54 -0.02 4.26 10.16
CA GLY A 54 -0.26 4.02 8.73
C GLY A 54 -0.27 2.55 8.33
N PHE A 55 -0.22 1.65 9.32
CA PHE A 55 0.04 0.24 9.13
C PHE A 55 -0.67 -0.61 10.19
N PHE A 56 -1.24 -1.74 9.79
CA PHE A 56 -1.71 -2.75 10.74
C PHE A 56 -1.77 -4.15 10.13
N ARG A 57 -1.73 -5.16 11.01
CA ARG A 57 -2.00 -6.56 10.71
C ARG A 57 -3.48 -6.85 10.92
N ALA A 58 -4.21 -7.22 9.88
CA ALA A 58 -5.60 -7.66 9.92
C ALA A 58 -5.67 -9.18 10.09
N VAL A 59 -6.41 -9.65 11.09
CA VAL A 59 -6.69 -11.08 11.35
C VAL A 59 -8.18 -11.35 11.38
N ASN A 60 -8.58 -12.61 11.27
CA ASN A 60 -9.99 -13.04 11.26
C ASN A 60 -10.83 -12.24 10.23
N HIS A 61 -10.23 -11.95 9.09
CA HIS A 61 -10.75 -11.06 8.03
C HIS A 61 -11.73 -11.74 7.06
N GLY A 62 -12.16 -12.97 7.34
CA GLY A 62 -13.15 -13.67 6.54
C GLY A 62 -12.67 -14.24 5.19
N VAL A 63 -11.46 -13.90 4.72
CA VAL A 63 -10.87 -14.51 3.52
C VAL A 63 -10.30 -15.89 3.88
N PRO A 64 -10.86 -17.01 3.34
CA PRO A 64 -10.46 -18.35 3.74
C PRO A 64 -9.03 -18.69 3.21
N PRO A 65 -8.08 -19.09 4.07
CA PRO A 65 -6.71 -19.38 3.64
C PRO A 65 -6.60 -20.47 2.57
N ALA A 66 -7.41 -21.53 2.68
CA ALA A 66 -7.49 -22.62 1.70
C ALA A 66 -8.30 -22.28 0.43
N GLY A 67 -8.79 -21.04 0.32
CA GLY A 67 -9.62 -20.56 -0.78
C GLY A 67 -8.80 -19.84 -1.88
N PRO A 68 -9.24 -18.66 -2.33
CA PRO A 68 -8.57 -17.92 -3.40
C PRO A 68 -7.06 -17.67 -3.16
N PRO A 69 -6.58 -17.32 -1.94
CA PRO A 69 -5.15 -17.10 -1.70
C PRO A 69 -4.28 -18.33 -2.00
N ALA A 70 -4.67 -19.52 -1.54
CA ALA A 70 -3.91 -20.74 -1.79
C ALA A 70 -3.87 -21.11 -3.28
N ARG A 71 -4.98 -20.93 -4.02
CA ARG A 71 -5.01 -21.17 -5.47
C ARG A 71 -4.10 -20.20 -6.23
N LEU A 72 -4.11 -18.92 -5.85
CA LEU A 72 -3.25 -17.91 -6.46
C LEU A 72 -1.77 -18.18 -6.17
N ASP A 73 -1.42 -18.53 -4.92
CA ASP A 73 -0.05 -18.91 -4.56
C ASP A 73 0.44 -20.09 -5.40
N ALA A 74 -0.39 -21.13 -5.57
CA ALA A 74 -0.04 -22.30 -6.37
C ALA A 74 0.15 -21.95 -7.85
N ALA A 75 -0.77 -21.18 -8.44
CA ALA A 75 -0.69 -20.76 -9.84
C ALA A 75 0.54 -19.89 -10.12
N THR A 76 0.82 -18.92 -9.23
CA THR A 76 1.97 -18.02 -9.41
C THR A 76 3.30 -18.67 -9.06
N SER A 77 3.35 -19.58 -8.07
CA SER A 77 4.54 -20.39 -7.81
C SER A 77 4.89 -21.26 -9.00
N ALA A 78 3.90 -21.88 -9.65
CA ALA A 78 4.12 -22.64 -10.88
C ALA A 78 4.67 -21.75 -12.01
N PHE A 79 4.16 -20.52 -12.16
CA PHE A 79 4.70 -19.54 -13.11
C PHE A 79 6.16 -19.16 -12.80
N PHE A 80 6.50 -18.83 -11.54
CA PHE A 80 7.86 -18.42 -11.19
C PHE A 80 8.88 -19.57 -11.27
N ALA A 81 8.42 -20.81 -11.20
CA ALA A 81 9.24 -22.01 -11.43
C ALA A 81 9.58 -22.28 -12.90
N LEU A 82 8.94 -21.59 -13.86
CA LEU A 82 9.26 -21.70 -15.29
C LEU A 82 10.68 -21.19 -15.60
N ALA A 83 11.23 -21.63 -16.73
CA ALA A 83 12.50 -21.12 -17.23
C ALA A 83 12.41 -19.61 -17.51
N ALA A 84 13.53 -18.89 -17.35
CA ALA A 84 13.57 -17.44 -17.50
C ALA A 84 13.01 -16.95 -18.84
N HIS A 85 13.31 -17.66 -19.94
CA HIS A 85 12.78 -17.35 -21.28
C HIS A 85 11.25 -17.42 -21.34
N ASP A 86 10.63 -18.37 -20.65
CA ASP A 86 9.18 -18.53 -20.69
C ASP A 86 8.49 -17.45 -19.85
N LYS A 87 9.07 -17.09 -18.70
CA LYS A 87 8.58 -15.97 -17.87
C LYS A 87 8.64 -14.63 -18.62
N GLN A 88 9.69 -14.42 -19.43
CA GLN A 88 9.86 -13.20 -20.24
C GLN A 88 8.71 -12.97 -21.22
N ARG A 89 8.01 -14.02 -21.67
CA ARG A 89 6.85 -13.90 -22.58
C ARG A 89 5.66 -13.17 -21.94
N ALA A 90 5.58 -13.16 -20.61
CA ALA A 90 4.58 -12.40 -19.86
C ALA A 90 4.97 -10.94 -19.62
N GLY A 91 6.19 -10.53 -19.99
CA GLY A 91 6.70 -9.17 -19.84
C GLY A 91 6.53 -8.32 -21.11
N PRO A 92 7.09 -7.10 -21.13
CA PRO A 92 7.72 -6.39 -20.00
C PRO A 92 6.67 -5.92 -18.96
N PRO A 93 7.08 -5.40 -17.79
CA PRO A 93 6.14 -4.93 -16.76
C PRO A 93 5.57 -3.54 -17.07
N ASN A 94 5.78 -3.01 -18.29
CA ASN A 94 5.27 -1.74 -18.76
C ASN A 94 4.35 -1.98 -19.98
N PRO A 95 3.05 -1.63 -19.94
CA PRO A 95 2.36 -1.01 -18.81
C PRO A 95 2.14 -1.94 -17.61
N LEU A 96 2.01 -3.25 -17.84
CA LEU A 96 1.75 -4.28 -16.83
C LEU A 96 2.24 -5.63 -17.38
N GLY A 97 2.78 -6.52 -16.55
CA GLY A 97 3.32 -7.83 -16.97
C GLY A 97 4.38 -8.37 -16.02
N TYR A 98 5.18 -9.30 -16.51
CA TYR A 98 6.34 -9.85 -15.79
C TYR A 98 7.53 -8.88 -15.80
N GLY A 99 8.16 -8.72 -14.64
CA GLY A 99 9.42 -8.00 -14.47
C GLY A 99 10.44 -8.79 -13.63
N CYS A 100 11.72 -8.56 -13.89
CA CYS A 100 12.83 -9.10 -13.08
C CYS A 100 13.77 -7.96 -12.68
N ARG A 101 14.07 -7.86 -11.38
CA ARG A 101 14.96 -6.91 -10.73
C ARG A 101 14.59 -5.43 -10.86
N SER A 102 14.47 -4.90 -12.07
CA SER A 102 14.17 -3.49 -12.32
C SER A 102 12.79 -3.11 -11.78
N ILE A 103 12.70 -1.98 -11.09
CA ILE A 103 11.47 -1.45 -10.51
C ILE A 103 11.26 -0.03 -11.05
N GLY A 104 10.08 0.24 -11.61
CA GLY A 104 9.76 1.53 -12.22
C GLY A 104 10.67 1.86 -13.43
N PHE A 105 10.87 3.15 -13.69
CA PHE A 105 11.59 3.64 -14.86
C PHE A 105 12.92 4.33 -14.55
N ASN A 106 13.24 4.54 -13.27
CA ASN A 106 14.29 5.47 -12.83
C ASN A 106 15.50 4.78 -12.18
N GLY A 107 15.73 3.51 -12.55
CA GLY A 107 16.93 2.75 -12.19
C GLY A 107 16.90 2.03 -10.84
N ASP A 108 15.74 1.99 -10.17
CA ASP A 108 15.56 1.21 -8.95
C ASP A 108 15.63 -0.30 -9.26
N VAL A 109 16.31 -1.05 -8.39
CA VAL A 109 16.50 -2.49 -8.53
C VAL A 109 16.28 -3.20 -7.20
N GLY A 110 15.81 -4.45 -7.25
CA GLY A 110 15.67 -5.32 -6.09
C GLY A 110 15.98 -6.78 -6.42
N GLU A 111 16.23 -7.58 -5.38
CA GLU A 111 16.38 -9.04 -5.49
C GLU A 111 15.00 -9.72 -5.55
N LEU A 112 14.29 -9.49 -6.65
CA LEU A 112 12.98 -10.08 -6.90
C LEU A 112 12.68 -10.25 -8.39
N GLU A 113 11.69 -11.10 -8.66
CA GLU A 113 10.91 -11.11 -9.88
C GLU A 113 9.43 -10.92 -9.53
N TYR A 114 8.60 -10.48 -10.47
CA TYR A 114 7.21 -10.15 -10.17
C TYR A 114 6.29 -10.20 -11.38
N LEU A 115 5.00 -10.36 -11.10
CA LEU A 115 3.89 -10.07 -12.02
C LEU A 115 3.18 -8.82 -11.54
N LEU A 116 2.89 -7.90 -12.46
CA LEU A 116 2.04 -6.73 -12.23
C LEU A 116 0.83 -6.81 -13.15
N LEU A 117 -0.36 -6.87 -12.58
CA LEU A 117 -1.62 -7.08 -13.28
C LEU A 117 -2.62 -5.98 -12.91
N HIS A 118 -3.57 -5.71 -13.80
CA HIS A 118 -4.71 -4.87 -13.46
C HIS A 118 -5.70 -5.70 -12.65
N ALA A 119 -6.41 -5.11 -11.70
CA ALA A 119 -7.47 -5.77 -10.93
C ALA A 119 -8.84 -5.76 -11.64
N ASN A 120 -8.85 -5.76 -12.99
CA ASN A 120 -10.06 -5.76 -13.81
C ASN A 120 -10.16 -7.11 -14.56
N PRO A 121 -11.31 -7.82 -14.52
CA PRO A 121 -11.43 -9.15 -15.11
C PRO A 121 -11.09 -9.24 -16.59
N ALA A 122 -11.47 -8.25 -17.41
CA ALA A 122 -11.17 -8.25 -18.83
C ALA A 122 -9.66 -8.05 -19.09
N ALA A 123 -9.02 -7.16 -18.33
CA ALA A 123 -7.59 -6.93 -18.41
C ALA A 123 -6.78 -8.16 -17.92
N VAL A 124 -7.24 -8.83 -16.87
CA VAL A 124 -6.67 -10.10 -16.39
C VAL A 124 -6.77 -11.18 -17.46
N ALA A 125 -7.95 -11.37 -18.06
CA ALA A 125 -8.16 -12.36 -19.11
C ALA A 125 -7.24 -12.13 -20.32
N HIS A 126 -7.06 -10.87 -20.73
CA HIS A 126 -6.13 -10.51 -21.81
C HIS A 126 -4.68 -10.88 -21.47
N ARG A 127 -4.26 -10.68 -20.20
CA ARG A 127 -2.89 -11.00 -19.77
C ARG A 127 -2.65 -12.49 -19.53
N ALA A 128 -3.68 -13.23 -19.10
CA ALA A 128 -3.56 -14.64 -18.73
C ALA A 128 -2.93 -15.51 -19.84
N SER A 129 -3.24 -15.22 -21.12
CA SER A 129 -2.71 -15.97 -22.27
C SER A 129 -1.18 -15.90 -22.42
N SER A 130 -0.55 -14.86 -21.89
CA SER A 130 0.91 -14.71 -21.87
C SER A 130 1.57 -15.31 -20.63
N ILE A 131 0.79 -15.60 -19.58
CA ILE A 131 1.29 -16.07 -18.27
C ILE A 131 1.13 -17.58 -18.13
N ASP A 132 -0.05 -18.12 -18.43
CA ASP A 132 -0.33 -19.55 -18.45
C ASP A 132 -0.80 -19.93 -19.85
N THR A 133 0.12 -20.37 -20.71
CA THR A 133 -0.20 -20.69 -22.11
C THR A 133 -0.94 -22.02 -22.25
N ASN A 134 -0.92 -22.85 -21.22
CA ASN A 134 -1.58 -24.15 -21.22
C ASN A 134 -3.04 -24.00 -20.79
N ASP A 135 -3.30 -23.17 -19.78
CA ASP A 135 -4.65 -22.88 -19.32
C ASP A 135 -4.84 -21.40 -18.89
N PRO A 136 -4.95 -20.49 -19.87
CA PRO A 136 -5.19 -19.07 -19.59
C PRO A 136 -6.49 -18.83 -18.82
N SER A 137 -7.50 -19.66 -19.06
CA SER A 137 -8.83 -19.51 -18.46
C SER A 137 -8.80 -19.76 -16.96
N ARG A 138 -8.09 -20.82 -16.53
CA ARG A 138 -7.86 -21.14 -15.12
C ARG A 138 -7.04 -20.07 -14.42
N PHE A 139 -5.96 -19.58 -15.03
CA PHE A 139 -5.17 -18.50 -14.44
C PHE A 139 -6.02 -17.24 -14.23
N SER A 140 -6.80 -16.85 -15.25
CA SER A 140 -7.72 -15.73 -15.16
C SER A 140 -8.75 -15.89 -14.04
N SER A 141 -9.38 -17.06 -13.94
CA SER A 141 -10.35 -17.39 -12.89
C SER A 141 -9.73 -17.27 -11.49
N VAL A 142 -8.55 -17.87 -11.28
CA VAL A 142 -7.85 -17.83 -9.98
C VAL A 142 -7.49 -16.40 -9.55
N VAL A 143 -6.98 -15.58 -10.49
CA VAL A 143 -6.66 -14.18 -10.21
C VAL A 143 -7.92 -13.38 -9.86
N ASN A 144 -9.00 -13.54 -10.63
CA ASN A 144 -10.24 -12.81 -10.41
C ASN A 144 -10.93 -13.19 -9.10
N GLU A 145 -10.93 -14.47 -8.72
CA GLU A 145 -11.44 -14.92 -7.42
C GLU A 145 -10.67 -14.30 -6.25
N TYR A 146 -9.34 -14.18 -6.38
CA TYR A 146 -8.52 -13.52 -5.36
C TYR A 146 -8.78 -12.02 -5.30
N VAL A 147 -8.81 -11.35 -6.46
CA VAL A 147 -9.08 -9.92 -6.56
C VAL A 147 -10.43 -9.58 -5.94
N GLU A 148 -11.48 -10.35 -6.24
CA GLU A 148 -12.81 -10.13 -5.67
C GLU A 148 -12.80 -10.24 -4.14
N ALA A 149 -12.21 -11.31 -3.60
CA ALA A 149 -12.16 -11.53 -2.15
C ALA A 149 -11.38 -10.43 -1.41
N VAL A 150 -10.25 -9.99 -1.97
CA VAL A 150 -9.42 -8.95 -1.34
C VAL A 150 -9.99 -7.54 -1.57
N LYS A 151 -10.65 -7.30 -2.70
CA LYS A 151 -11.36 -6.04 -2.95
C LYS A 151 -12.53 -5.85 -1.98
N GLN A 152 -13.28 -6.92 -1.66
CA GLN A 152 -14.31 -6.85 -0.63
C GLN A 152 -13.72 -6.51 0.74
N LEU A 153 -12.62 -7.16 1.14
CA LEU A 153 -11.92 -6.83 2.39
C LEU A 153 -11.41 -5.38 2.39
N ALA A 154 -10.90 -4.89 1.26
CA ALA A 154 -10.49 -3.49 1.12
C ALA A 154 -11.67 -2.53 1.30
N CYS A 155 -12.84 -2.84 0.72
CA CYS A 155 -14.07 -2.05 0.90
C CYS A 155 -14.48 -2.01 2.38
N ASP A 156 -14.47 -3.16 3.06
CA ASP A 156 -14.84 -3.24 4.47
C ASP A 156 -13.93 -2.39 5.36
N ILE A 157 -12.61 -2.42 5.11
CA ILE A 157 -11.62 -1.59 5.82
C ILE A 157 -11.83 -0.10 5.53
N LEU A 158 -12.07 0.26 4.28
CA LEU A 158 -12.31 1.64 3.86
C LEU A 158 -13.61 2.21 4.47
N ASP A 159 -14.66 1.39 4.56
CA ASP A 159 -15.92 1.77 5.23
C ASP A 159 -15.72 1.96 6.74
N LEU A 160 -14.97 1.04 7.39
CA LEU A 160 -14.59 1.18 8.79
C LEU A 160 -13.73 2.43 9.04
N LEU A 161 -12.87 2.80 8.10
CA LEU A 161 -12.12 4.07 8.15
C LEU A 161 -13.05 5.27 8.06
N GLY A 162 -14.00 5.28 7.11
CA GLY A 162 -14.98 6.36 7.00
C GLY A 162 -15.81 6.53 8.28
N GLU A 163 -16.26 5.42 8.87
CA GLU A 163 -16.95 5.41 10.17
C GLU A 163 -16.07 5.92 11.31
N GLY A 164 -14.84 5.42 11.41
CA GLY A 164 -13.91 5.76 12.49
C GLY A 164 -13.40 7.20 12.42
N LEU A 165 -13.42 7.80 11.23
CA LEU A 165 -13.10 9.20 10.98
C LEU A 165 -14.30 10.14 11.19
N GLY A 166 -15.52 9.59 11.22
CA GLY A 166 -16.75 10.35 11.37
C GLY A 166 -17.19 11.06 10.09
N LEU A 167 -16.93 10.47 8.92
CA LEU A 167 -17.37 11.02 7.64
C LEU A 167 -18.90 11.02 7.53
N GLU A 168 -19.46 12.01 6.84
CA GLU A 168 -20.90 12.04 6.55
C GLU A 168 -21.34 10.83 5.70
N ASP A 169 -20.51 10.45 4.73
CA ASP A 169 -20.64 9.20 3.97
C ASP A 169 -19.48 8.25 4.31
N PRO A 170 -19.71 7.26 5.18
CA PRO A 170 -18.67 6.29 5.53
C PRO A 170 -18.14 5.49 4.35
N ARG A 171 -18.89 5.40 3.24
CA ARG A 171 -18.51 4.63 2.05
C ARG A 171 -17.78 5.46 0.99
N LEU A 172 -17.45 6.72 1.29
CA LEU A 172 -16.79 7.62 0.35
C LEU A 172 -15.54 6.99 -0.28
N PHE A 173 -14.70 6.34 0.53
CA PHE A 173 -13.46 5.73 0.04
C PHE A 173 -13.68 4.42 -0.71
N SER A 174 -14.60 3.56 -0.26
CA SER A 174 -14.86 2.28 -0.94
C SER A 174 -15.49 2.49 -2.31
N LYS A 175 -16.36 3.51 -2.44
CA LYS A 175 -16.92 3.93 -3.73
C LYS A 175 -15.84 4.13 -4.79
N LEU A 176 -14.77 4.87 -4.45
CA LEU A 176 -13.65 5.16 -5.35
C LEU A 176 -13.01 3.89 -5.95
N ILE A 177 -12.91 2.81 -5.18
CA ILE A 177 -12.28 1.56 -5.67
C ILE A 177 -13.29 0.59 -6.30
N THR A 178 -14.59 0.85 -6.14
CA THR A 178 -15.66 0.05 -6.76
C THR A 178 -16.12 0.59 -8.11
N GLU A 179 -15.72 1.81 -8.48
CA GLU A 179 -15.95 2.35 -9.81
C GLU A 179 -15.38 1.43 -10.90
N THR A 180 -16.11 1.34 -12.02
CA THR A 180 -15.84 0.38 -13.11
C THR A 180 -14.49 0.60 -13.77
N ASP A 181 -14.02 1.84 -13.80
CA ASP A 181 -12.74 2.27 -14.36
C ASP A 181 -11.69 2.58 -13.28
N SER A 182 -11.89 2.07 -12.04
CA SER A 182 -10.88 2.13 -10.99
C SER A 182 -9.54 1.53 -11.46
N ASP A 183 -8.45 2.21 -11.14
CA ASP A 183 -7.09 1.86 -11.60
C ASP A 183 -6.39 0.91 -10.62
N SER A 184 -7.16 0.05 -9.95
CA SER A 184 -6.63 -0.87 -8.94
C SER A 184 -5.75 -1.95 -9.58
N LEU A 185 -4.67 -2.33 -8.90
CA LEU A 185 -3.66 -3.25 -9.41
C LEU A 185 -3.46 -4.45 -8.48
N LEU A 186 -2.96 -5.54 -9.03
CA LEU A 186 -2.47 -6.70 -8.29
C LEU A 186 -0.99 -6.91 -8.62
N ARG A 187 -0.15 -7.02 -7.60
CA ARG A 187 1.28 -7.30 -7.75
C ARG A 187 1.64 -8.56 -6.99
N ILE A 188 2.26 -9.52 -7.67
CA ILE A 188 2.79 -10.74 -7.08
C ILE A 188 4.31 -10.68 -7.16
N ASN A 189 4.97 -10.59 -6.01
CA ASN A 189 6.42 -10.58 -5.88
C ASN A 189 6.93 -11.95 -5.45
N HIS A 190 7.95 -12.45 -6.14
CA HIS A 190 8.73 -13.62 -5.75
C HIS A 190 10.16 -13.19 -5.46
N TYR A 191 10.62 -13.44 -4.23
CA TYR A 191 11.98 -13.19 -3.78
C TYR A 191 12.69 -14.54 -3.66
N PRO A 192 13.64 -14.85 -4.57
CA PRO A 192 14.38 -16.10 -4.53
C PRO A 192 15.19 -16.25 -3.22
N PRO A 193 15.54 -17.49 -2.82
CA PRO A 193 16.40 -17.74 -1.65
C PRO A 193 17.75 -17.01 -1.76
N SER A 194 18.17 -16.37 -0.68
CA SER A 194 19.45 -15.65 -0.62
C SER A 194 20.63 -16.50 -0.16
N CYS A 195 20.38 -17.69 0.40
CA CYS A 195 21.41 -18.55 1.03
C CYS A 195 22.13 -19.50 0.05
N THR A 196 21.67 -19.63 -1.20
CA THR A 196 22.22 -20.56 -2.20
C THR A 196 23.22 -19.88 -3.13
N VAL A 197 24.29 -19.27 -2.60
CA VAL A 197 25.40 -18.78 -3.43
C VAL A 197 26.74 -19.37 -2.96
N HIS A 198 26.97 -20.65 -3.27
CA HIS A 198 28.28 -21.03 -3.76
C HIS A 198 28.44 -20.43 -5.16
N LYS A 199 29.63 -19.91 -5.48
CA LYS A 199 30.01 -19.29 -6.77
C LYS A 199 29.44 -20.06 -7.97
N LEU A 200 28.30 -19.64 -8.49
CA LEU A 200 27.73 -20.03 -9.76
C LEU A 200 27.28 -18.73 -10.43
N ASP A 201 27.60 -18.60 -11.71
CA ASP A 201 27.50 -17.36 -12.47
C ASP A 201 26.11 -16.71 -12.32
N HIS A 202 26.11 -15.53 -11.71
CA HIS A 202 24.93 -14.78 -11.26
C HIS A 202 24.07 -14.23 -12.42
N ASP A 203 24.39 -14.61 -13.66
CA ASP A 203 23.80 -14.12 -14.92
C ASP A 203 22.70 -15.03 -15.47
N ASP A 204 22.54 -16.28 -15.01
CA ASP A 204 21.64 -17.24 -15.67
C ASP A 204 20.14 -17.09 -15.35
N GLN A 205 19.75 -16.44 -14.22
CA GLN A 205 18.33 -16.30 -13.88
C GLN A 205 17.60 -15.21 -14.68
N CYS A 206 18.30 -14.20 -15.18
CA CYS A 206 17.68 -13.08 -15.90
C CYS A 206 18.57 -12.53 -17.03
N LYS A 207 19.05 -13.37 -17.98
CA LYS A 207 19.81 -12.90 -19.16
C LYS A 207 19.00 -11.93 -20.04
N LEU A 208 18.89 -10.68 -19.58
CA LEU A 208 18.81 -9.48 -20.39
C LEU A 208 20.25 -9.09 -20.72
N LYS A 209 20.58 -9.06 -22.01
CA LYS A 209 21.83 -8.44 -22.47
C LYS A 209 21.79 -6.95 -22.13
N GLY A 210 22.74 -6.50 -21.29
CA GLY A 210 23.18 -5.11 -21.21
C GLY A 210 22.54 -4.27 -20.10
N VAL A 211 23.10 -4.33 -18.89
CA VAL A 211 23.11 -3.17 -17.97
C VAL A 211 24.49 -3.11 -17.29
N ALA A 212 25.15 -1.97 -17.43
CA ALA A 212 26.49 -1.72 -16.90
C ALA A 212 26.53 -1.84 -15.37
N ARG A 213 27.59 -2.48 -14.84
CA ARG A 213 27.92 -2.51 -13.41
C ARG A 213 28.07 -1.07 -12.89
N THR A 214 27.12 -0.58 -12.11
CA THR A 214 27.32 0.61 -11.29
C THR A 214 28.09 0.22 -10.03
N LYS A 215 29.21 0.92 -9.78
CA LYS A 215 30.05 0.72 -8.60
C LYS A 215 29.24 1.01 -7.34
N ALA A 216 29.26 0.06 -6.40
CA ALA A 216 28.75 0.26 -5.05
C ALA A 216 29.46 1.48 -4.41
N GLY A 217 28.66 2.44 -3.96
CA GLY A 217 29.13 3.54 -3.11
C GLY A 217 29.66 2.97 -1.80
N SER A 218 30.90 3.33 -1.48
CA SER A 218 31.57 3.03 -0.22
C SER A 218 30.86 3.74 0.94
N GLY A 219 30.34 2.99 1.91
CA GLY A 219 29.92 3.54 3.21
C GLY A 219 28.78 2.78 3.87
N GLY A 220 29.06 1.57 4.39
CA GLY A 220 28.10 0.82 5.20
C GLY A 220 28.69 -0.49 5.70
N ASN A 221 28.90 -0.57 7.02
CA ASN A 221 29.52 -1.70 7.74
C ASN A 221 28.77 -3.03 7.48
N PRO A 222 29.43 -4.14 7.07
CA PRO A 222 28.76 -5.41 6.79
C PRO A 222 28.53 -6.19 8.10
N ALA A 223 27.49 -5.81 8.85
CA ALA A 223 26.99 -6.58 9.98
C ALA A 223 25.58 -7.10 9.65
N ALA A 224 25.46 -8.42 9.45
CA ALA A 224 24.21 -9.17 9.19
C ALA A 224 23.41 -8.70 7.93
N GLY A 225 24.07 -8.66 6.78
CA GLY A 225 23.56 -8.04 5.55
C GLY A 225 22.57 -8.88 4.72
N GLY A 226 21.27 -8.64 4.92
CA GLY A 226 20.24 -8.99 3.93
C GLY A 226 20.31 -8.07 2.70
N ARG A 227 20.01 -8.59 1.50
CA ARG A 227 19.96 -7.79 0.27
C ARG A 227 18.62 -7.05 0.20
N ILE A 228 18.55 -5.92 -0.50
CA ILE A 228 17.28 -5.23 -0.75
C ILE A 228 16.47 -6.08 -1.74
N GLY A 229 15.37 -6.66 -1.25
CA GLY A 229 14.39 -7.34 -2.08
C GLY A 229 13.51 -6.32 -2.80
N PHE A 230 13.01 -5.31 -2.09
CA PHE A 230 12.28 -4.17 -2.65
C PHE A 230 12.62 -2.91 -1.85
N GLY A 231 12.99 -1.83 -2.55
CA GLY A 231 13.46 -0.59 -1.92
C GLY A 231 12.41 0.09 -1.05
N GLU A 232 12.87 1.01 -0.20
CA GLU A 232 11.98 1.81 0.65
C GLU A 232 11.06 2.73 -0.16
N HIS A 233 9.78 2.74 0.18
CA HIS A 233 8.77 3.61 -0.44
C HIS A 233 7.51 3.71 0.42
N SER A 234 6.65 4.65 0.06
CA SER A 234 5.23 4.67 0.43
C SER A 234 4.40 4.23 -0.78
N ASP A 235 3.21 3.68 -0.53
CA ASP A 235 2.31 3.27 -1.62
C ASP A 235 1.53 4.49 -2.13
N PRO A 236 1.49 4.73 -3.45
CA PRO A 236 0.87 5.94 -3.99
C PRO A 236 -0.66 5.90 -4.00
N GLN A 237 -1.30 4.73 -3.90
CA GLN A 237 -2.76 4.56 -4.01
C GLN A 237 -3.50 4.90 -2.69
N LEU A 238 -4.77 4.51 -2.54
CA LEU A 238 -5.52 4.72 -1.29
C LEU A 238 -5.05 3.76 -0.19
N LEU A 239 -5.05 2.47 -0.50
CA LEU A 239 -4.81 1.40 0.47
C LEU A 239 -4.10 0.25 -0.23
N SER A 240 -3.16 -0.42 0.44
CA SER A 240 -2.60 -1.68 -0.04
C SER A 240 -2.85 -2.82 0.95
N LEU A 241 -3.21 -3.98 0.40
CA LEU A 241 -3.47 -5.20 1.16
C LEU A 241 -2.45 -6.26 0.75
N LEU A 242 -1.46 -6.48 1.62
CA LEU A 242 -0.37 -7.42 1.41
C LEU A 242 -0.63 -8.73 2.15
N ARG A 243 -0.54 -9.85 1.44
CA ARG A 243 -0.38 -11.18 2.03
C ARG A 243 0.94 -11.77 1.56
N ALA A 244 1.62 -12.53 2.42
CA ALA A 244 2.80 -13.31 2.05
C ALA A 244 2.73 -14.74 2.59
N ASN A 245 3.62 -15.61 2.13
CA ASN A 245 3.88 -16.89 2.79
C ASN A 245 4.57 -16.67 4.16
N ASP A 246 4.87 -17.76 4.86
CA ASP A 246 5.53 -17.83 6.17
C ASP A 246 7.03 -17.48 6.14
N VAL A 247 7.42 -16.49 5.32
CA VAL A 247 8.82 -16.06 5.15
C VAL A 247 8.96 -14.56 5.40
N ASP A 248 9.78 -14.23 6.39
CA ASP A 248 10.08 -12.85 6.79
C ASP A 248 10.69 -12.02 5.65
N GLY A 249 10.57 -10.71 5.78
CA GLY A 249 11.29 -9.77 4.92
C GLY A 249 10.68 -8.37 4.89
N LEU A 250 9.39 -8.23 5.17
CA LEU A 250 8.73 -6.93 5.22
C LEU A 250 9.24 -6.13 6.41
N GLN A 251 9.62 -4.88 6.16
CA GLN A 251 9.96 -3.91 7.19
C GLN A 251 9.14 -2.64 6.99
N VAL A 252 8.69 -2.03 8.08
CA VAL A 252 7.98 -0.75 8.11
C VAL A 252 8.78 0.24 8.93
N LEU A 253 8.79 1.51 8.51
CA LEU A 253 9.44 2.59 9.24
C LEU A 253 8.42 3.19 10.21
N LEU A 254 8.64 2.99 11.50
CA LEU A 254 7.76 3.46 12.56
C LEU A 254 8.56 4.21 13.63
N PRO A 255 7.97 5.18 14.35
CA PRO A 255 8.64 5.83 15.46
C PRO A 255 8.85 4.85 16.62
N ASP A 256 10.05 4.87 17.20
CA ASP A 256 10.36 4.13 18.43
C ASP A 256 9.75 4.80 19.68
N ILE A 257 10.03 4.25 20.87
CA ILE A 257 9.57 4.83 22.15
C ILE A 257 10.02 6.28 22.39
N ASN A 258 11.07 6.72 21.69
CA ASN A 258 11.63 8.07 21.78
C ASN A 258 11.18 8.97 20.61
N GLY A 259 10.28 8.49 19.76
CA GLY A 259 9.80 9.21 18.58
C GLY A 259 10.78 9.21 17.40
N LYS A 260 11.82 8.37 17.41
CA LYS A 260 12.79 8.24 16.31
C LYS A 260 12.36 7.14 15.36
N ASP A 261 12.26 7.49 14.07
CA ASP A 261 11.97 6.52 13.01
C ASP A 261 12.98 5.37 12.97
N THR A 262 12.45 4.16 13.05
CA THR A 262 13.21 2.91 13.06
C THR A 262 12.54 1.88 12.16
N TRP A 263 13.37 1.14 11.41
CA TRP A 263 12.90 0.02 10.60
C TRP A 263 12.52 -1.17 11.50
N ILE A 264 11.25 -1.51 11.52
CA ILE A 264 10.70 -2.62 12.31
C ILE A 264 10.41 -3.79 11.39
N GLN A 265 10.96 -4.96 11.72
CA GLN A 265 10.63 -6.21 11.04
C GLN A 265 9.18 -6.60 11.35
N VAL A 266 8.42 -6.84 10.30
CA VAL A 266 7.07 -7.40 10.40
C VAL A 266 7.18 -8.93 10.40
N PRO A 267 6.79 -9.62 11.49
CA PRO A 267 6.81 -11.08 11.50
C PRO A 267 5.90 -11.67 10.42
N ALA A 268 6.41 -12.66 9.69
CA ALA A 268 5.64 -13.34 8.67
C ALA A 268 4.42 -14.06 9.26
N ASP A 269 3.29 -13.90 8.58
CA ASP A 269 2.04 -14.58 8.93
C ASP A 269 1.22 -14.79 7.67
N SER A 270 1.10 -16.06 7.26
CA SER A 270 0.38 -16.44 6.04
C SER A 270 -1.14 -16.43 6.19
N SER A 271 -1.64 -16.27 7.43
CA SER A 271 -3.05 -16.20 7.77
C SER A 271 -3.59 -14.76 7.89
N ALA A 272 -2.72 -13.75 7.80
CA ALA A 272 -3.07 -12.36 7.97
C ALA A 272 -2.88 -11.55 6.68
N TYR A 273 -3.54 -10.39 6.64
CA TYR A 273 -3.23 -9.33 5.68
C TYR A 273 -2.55 -8.17 6.41
N PHE A 274 -1.58 -7.55 5.76
CA PHE A 274 -0.89 -6.36 6.23
C PHE A 274 -1.37 -5.17 5.40
N ILE A 275 -1.84 -4.14 6.07
CA ILE A 275 -2.56 -3.04 5.45
C ILE A 275 -1.71 -1.78 5.52
N ASN A 276 -1.36 -1.20 4.37
CA ASN A 276 -0.73 0.11 4.32
C ASN A 276 -1.76 1.17 3.95
N VAL A 277 -1.78 2.28 4.67
CA VAL A 277 -2.35 3.54 4.18
C VAL A 277 -1.42 4.06 3.08
N GLY A 278 -2.00 4.47 1.96
CA GLY A 278 -1.26 5.09 0.87
C GLY A 278 -1.39 6.61 0.81
N ASP A 279 -0.61 7.20 -0.09
CA ASP A 279 -0.44 8.65 -0.23
C ASP A 279 -1.78 9.36 -0.53
N LEU A 280 -2.69 8.73 -1.29
CA LEU A 280 -4.01 9.34 -1.57
C LEU A 280 -4.89 9.44 -0.32
N LEU A 281 -4.89 8.42 0.56
CA LEU A 281 -5.65 8.50 1.80
C LEU A 281 -5.06 9.55 2.75
N GLN A 282 -3.73 9.66 2.79
CA GLN A 282 -3.08 10.74 3.53
C GLN A 282 -3.51 12.12 3.00
N ALA A 283 -3.55 12.30 1.67
CA ALA A 283 -3.98 13.55 1.06
C ALA A 283 -5.46 13.88 1.33
N LEU A 284 -6.36 12.92 1.10
CA LEU A 284 -7.81 13.06 1.35
C LEU A 284 -8.11 13.38 2.82
N THR A 285 -7.33 12.81 3.74
CA THR A 285 -7.51 13.02 5.18
C THR A 285 -6.68 14.16 5.75
N ASN A 286 -6.11 15.01 4.88
CA ASN A 286 -5.31 16.16 5.26
C ASN A 286 -4.13 15.84 6.20
N GLY A 287 -3.53 14.65 6.05
CA GLY A 287 -2.45 14.16 6.91
C GLY A 287 -2.90 13.53 8.22
N ARG A 288 -4.20 13.31 8.43
CA ARG A 288 -4.71 12.61 9.63
C ARG A 288 -4.42 11.12 9.60
N LEU A 289 -4.46 10.49 8.42
CA LEU A 289 -3.90 9.15 8.20
C LEU A 289 -2.48 9.28 7.64
N VAL A 290 -1.58 8.42 8.09
CA VAL A 290 -0.16 8.49 7.71
C VAL A 290 0.13 7.42 6.67
N SER A 291 0.76 7.79 5.56
CA SER A 291 1.27 6.87 4.56
C SER A 291 2.60 6.29 5.03
N VAL A 292 2.60 4.99 5.34
CA VAL A 292 3.76 4.33 5.98
C VAL A 292 4.86 4.04 4.95
N ARG A 293 6.12 4.35 5.31
CA ARG A 293 7.26 3.87 4.52
C ARG A 293 7.55 2.42 4.85
N HIS A 294 7.75 1.61 3.83
CA HIS A 294 8.02 0.19 3.97
C HIS A 294 9.04 -0.29 2.93
N ARG A 295 9.67 -1.43 3.19
CA ARG A 295 10.65 -2.08 2.30
C ARG A 295 10.63 -3.60 2.49
N VAL A 296 11.34 -4.32 1.61
CA VAL A 296 11.53 -5.77 1.77
C VAL A 296 13.02 -6.12 1.76
N ILE A 297 13.47 -6.86 2.77
CA ILE A 297 14.82 -7.41 2.87
C ILE A 297 14.81 -8.88 2.44
N ALA A 298 15.54 -9.20 1.38
CA ALA A 298 15.77 -10.57 0.91
C ALA A 298 16.97 -11.17 1.69
N SER A 299 16.65 -11.89 2.76
CA SER A 299 17.64 -12.55 3.63
C SER A 299 17.33 -14.02 3.93
N ALA A 300 16.16 -14.51 3.51
CA ALA A 300 15.69 -15.85 3.84
C ALA A 300 16.33 -16.93 2.95
N CYS A 301 16.55 -18.11 3.55
CA CYS A 301 17.00 -19.31 2.83
C CYS A 301 15.87 -20.05 2.08
N ARG A 302 14.67 -19.49 2.09
CA ARG A 302 13.47 -19.98 1.41
C ARG A 302 12.89 -18.86 0.54
N PRO A 303 12.22 -19.19 -0.58
CA PRO A 303 11.59 -18.17 -1.39
C PRO A 303 10.46 -17.49 -0.62
N ARG A 304 10.41 -16.16 -0.68
CA ARG A 304 9.27 -15.38 -0.19
C ARG A 304 8.35 -15.08 -1.36
N LEU A 305 7.06 -15.38 -1.22
CA LEU A 305 6.02 -15.02 -2.17
C LEU A 305 5.08 -14.06 -1.48
N SER A 306 4.79 -12.92 -2.11
CA SER A 306 3.81 -11.97 -1.58
C SER A 306 2.92 -11.41 -2.68
N THR A 307 1.65 -11.28 -2.36
CA THR A 307 0.62 -10.71 -3.23
C THR A 307 0.08 -9.44 -2.59
N ILE A 308 0.10 -8.34 -3.33
CA ILE A 308 -0.40 -7.04 -2.91
C ILE A 308 -1.52 -6.60 -3.84
N TYR A 309 -2.69 -6.31 -3.26
CA TYR A 309 -3.75 -5.57 -3.94
C TYR A 309 -3.59 -4.09 -3.64
N PHE A 310 -3.49 -3.26 -4.68
CA PHE A 310 -3.40 -1.80 -4.57
C PHE A 310 -4.74 -1.19 -4.95
N ALA A 311 -5.44 -0.64 -3.96
CA ALA A 311 -6.76 -0.06 -4.09
C ALA A 311 -6.63 1.40 -4.58
N ALA A 312 -6.98 1.65 -5.84
CA ALA A 312 -6.84 2.96 -6.49
C ALA A 312 -8.17 3.44 -7.09
N PRO A 313 -8.41 4.77 -7.12
CA PRO A 313 -9.57 5.35 -7.78
C PRO A 313 -9.43 5.34 -9.31
N PRO A 314 -10.45 5.77 -10.07
CA PRO A 314 -10.30 6.11 -11.47
C PRO A 314 -9.23 7.20 -11.70
N LEU A 315 -8.59 7.19 -12.86
CA LEU A 315 -7.54 8.17 -13.22
C LEU A 315 -8.02 9.63 -13.12
N HIS A 316 -9.31 9.88 -13.39
CA HIS A 316 -9.90 11.20 -13.38
C HIS A 316 -10.37 11.65 -11.98
N ALA A 317 -10.30 10.78 -10.96
CA ALA A 317 -10.73 11.12 -9.61
C ALA A 317 -9.89 12.27 -9.04
N ARG A 318 -10.58 13.29 -8.52
CA ARG A 318 -9.96 14.46 -7.89
C ARG A 318 -9.68 14.16 -6.42
N ILE A 319 -8.45 14.44 -6.01
CA ILE A 319 -7.94 14.30 -4.67
C ILE A 319 -7.78 15.71 -4.08
N SER A 320 -8.44 15.93 -2.95
CA SER A 320 -8.37 17.14 -2.14
C SER A 320 -8.76 16.79 -0.71
N ALA A 321 -8.27 17.54 0.27
CA ALA A 321 -8.64 17.35 1.66
C ALA A 321 -10.17 17.37 1.81
N LEU A 322 -10.72 16.35 2.49
CA LEU A 322 -12.14 16.26 2.78
C LEU A 322 -12.58 17.44 3.66
N PRO A 323 -13.78 18.02 3.45
CA PRO A 323 -14.26 19.15 4.25
C PRO A 323 -14.20 18.90 5.76
N GLU A 324 -14.52 17.68 6.21
CA GLU A 324 -14.49 17.26 7.61
C GLU A 324 -13.07 17.22 8.21
N MET A 325 -12.04 17.25 7.36
CA MET A 325 -10.61 17.17 7.74
C MET A 325 -9.91 18.53 7.67
N VAL A 326 -10.65 19.59 7.31
CA VAL A 326 -10.13 20.95 7.22
C VAL A 326 -10.78 21.80 8.30
N THR A 327 -9.93 22.46 9.10
CA THR A 327 -10.37 23.41 10.14
C THR A 327 -9.47 24.64 10.11
N ALA A 328 -9.85 25.71 10.81
CA ALA A 328 -8.98 26.88 10.95
C ALA A 328 -7.59 26.55 11.56
N GLY A 329 -7.52 25.53 12.43
CA GLY A 329 -6.26 25.06 13.03
C GLY A 329 -5.55 23.96 12.21
N SER A 330 -6.17 23.47 11.14
CA SER A 330 -5.62 22.46 10.23
C SER A 330 -6.08 22.78 8.81
N PRO A 331 -5.46 23.81 8.17
CA PRO A 331 -5.78 24.17 6.79
C PRO A 331 -5.34 23.06 5.83
N PRO A 332 -5.78 23.08 4.57
CA PRO A 332 -5.36 22.10 3.57
C PRO A 332 -3.84 22.06 3.43
N ARG A 333 -3.23 20.88 3.63
CA ARG A 333 -1.79 20.64 3.48
C ARG A 333 -1.36 20.45 2.04
N TYR A 334 -2.28 19.99 1.18
CA TYR A 334 -2.01 19.61 -0.20
C TYR A 334 -2.91 20.36 -1.16
N ARG A 335 -2.36 20.80 -2.31
CA ARG A 335 -3.15 21.33 -3.42
C ARG A 335 -4.00 20.23 -4.03
N SER A 336 -5.08 20.59 -4.71
CA SER A 336 -5.91 19.59 -5.39
C SER A 336 -5.22 19.05 -6.65
N PHE A 337 -5.31 17.75 -6.87
CA PHE A 337 -4.77 17.05 -8.05
C PHE A 337 -5.66 15.87 -8.43
N THR A 338 -5.47 15.31 -9.62
CA THR A 338 -6.11 14.07 -10.06
C THR A 338 -5.20 12.86 -9.84
N TRP A 339 -5.78 11.67 -9.72
CA TRP A 339 -4.99 10.44 -9.66
C TRP A 339 -4.05 10.30 -10.87
N ALA A 340 -4.47 10.69 -12.08
CA ALA A 340 -3.63 10.69 -13.27
C ALA A 340 -2.36 11.57 -13.12
N GLU A 341 -2.50 12.78 -12.59
CA GLU A 341 -1.37 13.69 -12.35
C GLU A 341 -0.41 13.10 -11.31
N TYR A 342 -0.95 12.55 -10.23
CA TYR A 342 -0.14 11.91 -9.19
C TYR A 342 0.59 10.67 -9.69
N LYS A 343 -0.10 9.81 -10.45
CA LYS A 343 0.46 8.60 -11.07
C LYS A 343 1.57 8.97 -12.06
N THR A 344 1.41 10.06 -12.81
CA THR A 344 2.45 10.57 -13.73
C THR A 344 3.69 11.02 -12.97
N ALA A 345 3.52 11.79 -11.89
CA ALA A 345 4.63 12.22 -11.04
C ALA A 345 5.32 11.03 -10.34
N MET A 346 4.56 10.01 -9.93
CA MET A 346 5.10 8.80 -9.32
C MET A 346 6.05 8.06 -10.28
N TYR A 347 5.71 7.94 -11.56
CA TYR A 347 6.54 7.26 -12.55
C TYR A 347 7.76 8.07 -13.02
N SER A 348 7.80 9.38 -12.79
CA SER A 348 8.96 10.23 -13.14
C SER A 348 10.04 10.28 -12.06
N LEU A 349 9.79 9.69 -10.88
CA LEU A 349 10.69 9.74 -9.74
C LEU A 349 11.26 8.35 -9.37
N ARG A 350 12.30 8.36 -8.53
CA ARG A 350 12.81 7.14 -7.90
C ARG A 350 11.86 6.64 -6.82
N LEU A 351 11.93 5.35 -6.56
CA LEU A 351 11.10 4.63 -5.60
C LEU A 351 11.14 5.27 -4.19
N SER A 352 12.30 5.74 -3.75
CA SER A 352 12.51 6.30 -2.41
C SER A 352 11.98 7.72 -2.20
N HIS A 353 11.64 8.45 -3.26
CA HIS A 353 11.19 9.85 -3.12
C HIS A 353 9.81 9.92 -2.46
N SER A 354 9.61 10.93 -1.61
CA SER A 354 8.26 11.31 -1.16
C SER A 354 7.57 12.04 -2.31
N ARG A 355 6.63 11.36 -2.97
CA ARG A 355 5.91 11.90 -4.13
C ARG A 355 4.87 12.94 -3.73
N LEU A 356 4.29 12.77 -2.53
CA LEU A 356 3.24 13.64 -2.02
C LEU A 356 3.75 15.06 -1.73
N ASP A 357 5.05 15.21 -1.48
CA ASP A 357 5.68 16.51 -1.23
C ASP A 357 5.53 17.48 -2.42
N LEU A 358 5.47 16.96 -3.65
CA LEU A 358 5.25 17.75 -4.88
C LEU A 358 3.83 18.36 -4.99
N PHE A 359 2.97 18.02 -4.05
CA PHE A 359 1.57 18.43 -4.02
C PHE A 359 1.23 19.20 -2.75
N HIS A 360 2.21 19.65 -1.96
CA HIS A 360 1.95 20.61 -0.89
C HIS A 360 1.33 21.91 -1.44
N VAL A 361 0.53 22.59 -0.62
CA VAL A 361 0.13 23.97 -0.91
C VAL A 361 1.38 24.84 -0.76
N ASP A 362 1.67 25.66 -1.76
CA ASP A 362 2.78 26.61 -1.68
C ASP A 362 2.46 27.69 -0.63
N ASP A 363 3.42 28.04 0.22
CA ASP A 363 3.23 29.08 1.26
C ASP A 363 2.82 30.45 0.67
N ASP A 364 3.11 30.69 -0.61
CA ASP A 364 2.91 31.98 -1.29
C ASP A 364 1.45 32.31 -1.66
N GLU A 365 0.53 31.34 -1.74
CA GLU A 365 -0.89 31.63 -2.06
C GLU A 365 -1.68 32.19 -0.85
N SER A 366 -1.10 32.16 0.35
CA SER A 366 -1.72 32.70 1.56
C SER A 366 -1.48 34.22 1.77
N GLY A 367 -0.65 34.85 0.93
CA GLY A 367 -0.14 36.21 1.18
C GLY A 367 -0.77 37.37 0.39
N ASN A 368 -1.56 37.14 -0.67
CA ASN A 368 -1.88 38.22 -1.62
C ASN A 368 -3.37 38.62 -1.68
N GLY A 369 -3.98 38.73 -0.50
CA GLY A 369 -5.39 39.11 -0.34
C GLY A 369 -5.64 40.32 0.55
N SER A 370 -4.73 41.30 0.67
CA SER A 370 -5.08 42.63 1.18
C SER A 370 -3.96 43.67 1.01
N LYS A 371 -3.93 44.36 -0.13
CA LYS A 371 -3.53 45.78 -0.18
C LYS A 371 -4.36 46.49 -1.23
N GLY A 372 -5.49 47.01 -0.78
CA GLY A 372 -6.17 48.09 -1.47
C GLY A 372 -5.33 49.36 -1.45
N LYS A 373 -5.34 50.07 -2.57
CA LYS A 373 -5.49 51.52 -2.63
C LYS A 373 -6.37 51.86 -3.81
#